data_AF-A0AAN9AMX2-F1
#
_entry.id   AF-A0AAN9AMX2-F1
#
_cell.length_a   1.000
_cell.length_b   1.000
_cell.length_c   1.000
_cell.angle_alpha   90.00
_cell.angle_beta   90.00
_cell.angle_gamma   90.00
#
_symmetry.space_group_name_H-M   'P 1'
#
loop_
_entity.id
_entity.type
_entity.pdbx_description
1 polymer ?
#
loop_
_entity_poly.entity_id
_entity_poly.type
_entity_poly.pdbx_seq_one_letter_code
_entity_poly.pdbx_strand_id
1 'polypeptide(L)'
;MDEPTFSKRRKLARNKKKSWRGIDISATEEFLEDQRFQLRTTGLVAEKTDDQLFIVERTVKDKSAESVATRRKAKTELKCYSNLANSSRIQCPRKEYPVASNFESKAVHREVCSARATRRKPAPQKADTTTQQTATAQDLWGEEKKETADVEEHFMQVTKRTRVQTPKHVRRKASARPAVEVPHPGSSINPAYDDHQDLLLKAYVVEQKKDKAERKIFNALDARFPCVSEAPTQASWLAEMSGGLFDSEHPSKEEEEGDITKPISINPPVNREKKKTPSERKKAKAAKLLGQHMQQQKKVKGRENKVFSIIKIRSELARETREMKKNAVLKAEKQENKKYAPKKLGKFKYPFLLKTLNPLCQTFYI
;
A
#
# COMPACT_ATOMS: atom_id res chain seq x y z
N MET A 1 16.50 46.12 33.85
CA MET A 1 17.20 45.30 32.85
C MET A 1 17.99 44.28 33.64
N ASP A 2 17.38 43.13 33.87
CA ASP A 2 17.93 42.11 34.75
C ASP A 2 19.03 41.33 34.03
N GLU A 3 20.25 41.40 34.56
CA GLU A 3 21.40 40.62 34.09
C GLU A 3 21.11 39.11 34.22
N PRO A 4 21.38 38.29 33.18
CA PRO A 4 21.15 36.86 33.26
C PRO A 4 22.12 36.23 34.26
N THR A 5 21.59 35.83 35.41
CA THR A 5 22.35 35.08 36.42
C THR A 5 22.66 33.67 35.87
N PHE A 6 23.90 33.47 35.43
CA PHE A 6 24.35 32.16 34.96
C PHE A 6 24.34 31.15 36.13
N SER A 7 23.34 30.26 36.13
CA SER A 7 23.27 29.18 37.11
C SER A 7 24.52 28.29 37.05
N LYS A 8 25.03 27.86 38.21
CA LYS A 8 26.23 27.03 38.30
C LYS A 8 26.02 25.72 37.52
N ARG A 9 26.88 25.46 36.52
CA ARG A 9 26.82 24.22 35.72
C ARG A 9 26.88 22.98 36.60
N ARG A 10 25.92 22.07 36.41
CA ARG A 10 25.85 20.79 37.12
C ARG A 10 27.10 19.96 36.83
N LYS A 11 27.89 19.65 37.85
CA LYS A 11 29.08 18.79 37.73
C LYS A 11 28.64 17.31 37.63
N LEU A 12 28.44 16.84 36.41
CA LEU A 12 28.11 15.45 36.10
C LEU A 12 29.37 14.66 35.70
N ALA A 13 29.54 13.44 36.22
CA ALA A 13 30.69 12.58 35.91
C ALA A 13 30.67 12.12 34.45
N ARG A 14 31.70 12.45 33.64
CA ARG A 14 31.70 12.26 32.17
C ARG A 14 32.03 10.85 31.70
N ASN A 15 32.35 9.93 32.60
CA ASN A 15 32.79 8.56 32.31
C ASN A 15 31.64 7.56 32.10
N LYS A 16 30.38 7.90 32.43
CA LYS A 16 29.23 7.00 32.32
C LYS A 16 28.25 7.48 31.25
N LYS A 17 27.84 6.62 30.32
CA LYS A 17 26.87 6.95 29.24
C LYS A 17 25.56 7.57 29.74
N LYS A 18 25.12 7.24 30.96
CA LYS A 18 23.90 7.81 31.57
C LYS A 18 24.03 9.32 31.86
N SER A 19 25.22 9.81 32.18
CA SER A 19 25.43 11.23 32.49
C SER A 19 25.47 12.11 31.24
N TRP A 20 25.81 11.55 30.08
CA TRP A 20 25.82 12.27 28.81
C TRP A 20 24.44 12.79 28.41
N ARG A 21 23.37 12.11 28.86
CA ARG A 21 21.98 12.52 28.62
C ARG A 21 21.52 13.70 29.49
N GLY A 22 22.24 14.02 30.56
CA GLY A 22 21.91 15.10 31.49
C GLY A 22 22.68 16.39 31.25
N ILE A 23 23.50 16.44 30.19
CA ILE A 23 24.22 17.65 29.77
C ILE A 23 23.24 18.47 28.94
N ASP A 24 22.98 19.69 29.39
CA ASP A 24 22.17 20.64 28.63
C ASP A 24 23.01 21.24 27.49
N ILE A 25 22.54 21.07 26.26
CA ILE A 25 23.18 21.50 25.01
C ILE A 25 22.37 22.65 24.38
N SER A 26 21.24 23.04 24.98
CA SER A 26 20.33 24.06 24.46
C SER A 26 21.04 25.36 24.09
N ALA A 27 21.89 25.88 24.97
CA ALA A 27 22.65 27.11 24.70
C ALA A 27 23.58 27.01 23.48
N THR A 28 24.18 25.84 23.24
CA THR A 28 25.01 25.61 22.04
C THR A 28 24.17 25.38 20.79
N GLU A 29 22.99 24.77 20.92
CA GLU A 29 22.05 24.62 19.81
C GLU A 29 21.47 25.97 19.39
N GLU A 30 21.05 26.79 20.35
CA GLU A 30 20.55 28.14 20.16
C GLU A 30 21.60 29.03 19.49
N PHE A 31 22.86 29.00 19.95
CA PHE A 31 23.96 29.70 19.30
C PHE A 31 24.19 29.26 17.85
N LEU A 32 24.17 27.95 17.57
CA LEU A 32 24.33 27.44 16.19
C LEU A 32 23.11 27.74 15.31
N GLU A 33 21.91 27.78 15.89
CA GLU A 33 20.69 28.16 15.21
C GLU A 33 20.67 29.65 14.86
N ASP A 34 21.13 30.50 15.78
CA ASP A 34 21.30 31.94 15.56
C ASP A 34 22.34 32.22 14.46
N GLN A 35 23.48 31.52 14.46
CA GLN A 35 24.45 31.61 13.37
C GLN A 35 23.83 31.21 12.02
N ARG A 36 23.05 30.12 11.97
CA ARG A 36 22.36 29.69 10.74
C ARG A 36 21.31 30.70 10.29
N PHE A 37 20.61 31.33 11.23
CA PHE A 37 19.63 32.37 10.95
C PHE A 37 20.30 33.63 10.38
N GLN A 38 21.39 34.08 10.99
CA GLN A 38 22.19 35.20 10.49
C GLN A 38 22.68 34.92 9.06
N LEU A 39 23.23 33.73 8.79
CA LEU A 39 23.66 33.31 7.45
C LEU A 39 22.53 33.30 6.41
N ARG A 40 21.29 32.97 6.82
CA ARG A 40 20.13 32.96 5.92
C ARG A 40 19.67 34.36 5.55
N THR A 41 19.65 35.28 6.51
CA THR A 41 19.01 36.58 6.34
C THR A 41 19.99 37.62 5.80
N THR A 42 21.13 37.82 6.48
CA THR A 42 22.02 38.94 6.16
C THR A 42 23.51 38.59 6.11
N GLY A 43 23.90 37.35 6.39
CA GLY A 43 25.31 36.95 6.60
C GLY A 43 25.72 37.09 8.07
N LEU A 44 26.86 36.48 8.46
CA LEU A 44 27.38 36.58 9.83
C LEU A 44 27.73 38.04 10.12
N VAL A 45 27.23 38.58 11.23
CA VAL A 45 27.49 39.98 11.61
C VAL A 45 28.98 40.21 11.86
N ALA A 46 29.68 39.19 12.38
CA ALA A 46 31.12 39.23 12.67
C ALA A 46 32.01 39.37 11.42
N GLU A 47 31.52 39.02 10.22
CA GLU A 47 32.30 39.06 8.98
C GLU A 47 32.04 40.33 8.15
N LYS A 48 31.07 41.16 8.55
CA LYS A 48 30.73 42.39 7.85
C LYS A 48 31.67 43.51 8.25
N THR A 49 32.09 44.31 7.27
CA THR A 49 32.84 45.55 7.51
C THR A 49 31.91 46.63 8.03
N ASP A 50 32.43 47.57 8.82
CA ASP A 50 31.63 48.66 9.41
C ASP A 50 30.87 49.48 8.35
N ASP A 51 31.44 49.65 7.15
CA ASP A 51 30.79 50.33 6.01
C ASP A 51 29.48 49.64 5.54
N GLN A 52 29.35 48.33 5.79
CA GLN A 52 28.13 47.56 5.46
C GLN A 52 27.12 47.56 6.61
N LEU A 53 27.59 47.77 7.84
CA LEU A 53 26.77 47.79 9.05
C LEU A 53 26.16 49.17 9.28
N PHE A 54 26.90 50.22 8.96
CA PHE A 54 26.53 51.61 9.23
C PHE A 54 26.43 52.41 7.95
N ILE A 55 25.22 52.89 7.66
CA ILE A 55 25.01 53.92 6.65
C ILE A 55 25.23 55.26 7.34
N VAL A 56 26.40 55.85 7.16
CA VAL A 56 26.65 57.23 7.62
C VAL A 56 25.84 58.15 6.72
N GLU A 57 24.73 58.68 7.25
CA GLU A 57 23.86 59.60 6.54
C GLU A 57 24.55 60.97 6.37
N ARG A 58 25.41 61.08 5.36
CA ARG A 58 25.93 62.36 4.88
C ARG A 58 24.85 62.99 4.02
N THR A 59 24.35 64.16 4.42
CA THR A 59 23.28 64.93 3.77
C THR A 59 23.67 65.53 2.41
N VAL A 60 24.72 65.04 1.75
CA VAL A 60 25.11 65.43 0.39
C VAL A 60 25.38 64.17 -0.41
N LYS A 61 24.47 63.89 -1.35
CA LYS A 61 24.55 62.75 -2.27
C LYS A 61 25.54 63.03 -3.39
N ASP A 62 26.80 62.62 -3.22
CA ASP A 62 27.71 62.47 -4.36
C ASP A 62 27.34 61.19 -5.11
N LYS A 63 26.67 61.37 -6.25
CA LYS A 63 26.36 60.31 -7.21
C LYS A 63 27.66 59.91 -7.91
N SER A 64 28.39 58.95 -7.34
CA SER A 64 29.47 58.29 -8.06
C SER A 64 28.88 57.45 -9.19
N ALA A 65 29.45 57.64 -10.39
CA ALA A 65 28.95 57.11 -11.64
C ALA A 65 29.18 55.60 -11.75
N GLU A 66 28.09 54.83 -11.87
CA GLU A 66 28.16 53.45 -12.31
C GLU A 66 28.54 53.38 -13.79
N SER A 67 29.76 52.91 -14.04
CA SER A 67 30.25 52.59 -15.38
C SER A 67 29.41 51.46 -15.99
N VAL A 68 28.79 51.73 -17.14
CA VAL A 68 28.04 50.75 -17.93
C VAL A 68 29.03 49.82 -18.62
N ALA A 69 29.48 48.80 -17.89
CA ALA A 69 30.21 47.69 -18.48
C ALA A 69 29.27 46.90 -19.40
N THR A 70 29.67 46.73 -20.65
CA THR A 70 28.97 45.97 -21.69
C THR A 70 28.69 44.55 -21.19
N ARG A 71 27.42 44.29 -20.82
CA ARG A 71 26.94 42.94 -20.49
C ARG A 71 27.02 42.06 -21.72
N ARG A 72 28.16 41.38 -21.90
CA ARG A 72 28.17 40.11 -22.63
C ARG A 72 27.13 39.23 -21.94
N LYS A 73 26.07 38.84 -22.67
CA LYS A 73 25.01 37.98 -22.15
C LYS A 73 25.66 36.66 -21.71
N ALA A 74 25.94 36.55 -20.42
CA ALA A 74 26.32 35.27 -19.82
C ALA A 74 25.21 34.27 -20.15
N LYS A 75 25.60 33.04 -20.46
CA LYS A 75 24.69 31.93 -20.76
C LYS A 75 23.80 31.71 -19.54
N THR A 76 22.65 32.36 -19.49
CA THR A 76 21.67 32.16 -18.43
C THR A 76 21.14 30.74 -18.55
N GLU A 77 21.17 30.00 -17.46
CA GLU A 77 20.61 28.65 -17.40
C GLU A 77 19.14 28.69 -17.82
N LEU A 78 18.70 27.66 -18.56
CA LEU A 78 17.32 27.55 -18.98
C LEU A 78 16.41 27.51 -17.74
N LYS A 79 15.23 28.13 -17.83
CA LYS A 79 14.27 28.21 -16.71
C LYS A 79 13.85 26.84 -16.15
N CYS A 80 13.97 25.76 -16.92
CA CYS A 80 13.74 24.40 -16.44
C CYS A 80 14.82 23.92 -15.45
N TYR A 81 16.04 24.44 -15.53
CA TYR A 81 17.16 24.13 -14.64
C TYR A 81 17.24 25.06 -13.42
N SER A 82 16.42 26.12 -13.34
CA SER A 82 16.43 27.04 -12.18
C SER A 82 16.08 26.34 -10.86
N ASN A 83 15.33 25.23 -10.91
CA ASN A 83 14.98 24.43 -9.73
C ASN A 83 16.14 23.54 -9.24
N LEU A 84 17.17 23.33 -10.07
CA LEU A 84 18.38 22.58 -9.72
C LEU A 84 19.47 23.49 -9.16
N ALA A 85 19.41 24.80 -9.44
CA ALA A 85 20.32 25.77 -8.85
C ALA A 85 20.09 25.89 -7.34
N ASN A 86 21.18 25.90 -6.56
CA ASN A 86 21.09 26.11 -5.12
C ASN A 86 20.59 27.54 -4.84
N SER A 87 19.33 27.67 -4.43
CA SER A 87 18.70 28.96 -4.08
C SER A 87 19.06 29.43 -2.67
N SER A 88 19.70 28.58 -1.86
CA SER A 88 20.12 28.95 -0.51
C SER A 88 21.45 29.70 -0.56
N ARG A 89 21.56 30.75 0.26
CA ARG A 89 22.82 31.49 0.46
C ARG A 89 23.89 30.65 1.21
N ILE A 90 23.47 29.49 1.71
CA ILE A 90 24.31 28.54 2.45
C ILE A 90 24.95 27.60 1.43
N GLN A 91 26.27 27.46 1.48
CA GLN A 91 26.98 26.51 0.63
C GLN A 91 26.58 25.08 0.99
N CYS A 92 26.32 24.24 -0.02
CA CYS A 92 26.08 22.82 0.20
C CYS A 92 27.32 22.21 0.88
N PRO A 93 27.17 21.48 2.01
CA PRO A 93 28.32 20.89 2.73
C PRO A 93 29.03 19.78 1.93
N ARG A 94 28.43 19.33 0.82
CA ARG A 94 29.01 18.36 -0.10
C ARG A 94 29.82 19.10 -1.15
N LYS A 95 31.15 18.92 -1.14
CA LYS A 95 32.02 19.32 -2.26
C LYS A 95 31.52 18.60 -3.52
N GLU A 96 31.13 19.35 -4.54
CA GLU A 96 30.85 18.78 -5.85
C GLU A 96 32.16 18.18 -6.38
N TYR A 97 32.17 16.87 -6.60
CA TYR A 97 33.27 16.25 -7.34
C TYR A 97 33.18 16.77 -8.78
N PRO A 98 34.29 17.21 -9.40
CA PRO A 98 34.25 17.63 -10.79
C PRO A 98 33.77 16.45 -11.63
N VAL A 99 32.52 16.54 -12.09
CA VAL A 99 32.03 15.66 -13.16
C VAL A 99 32.86 16.06 -14.36
N ALA A 100 33.74 15.16 -14.81
CA ALA A 100 34.59 15.39 -15.96
C ALA A 100 33.73 15.83 -17.15
N SER A 101 33.65 17.14 -17.40
CA SER A 101 32.94 17.73 -18.52
C SER A 101 33.77 17.63 -19.79
N ASN A 102 34.46 16.51 -19.98
CA ASN A 102 35.11 16.15 -21.23
C ASN A 102 34.10 15.37 -22.08
N PHE A 103 32.96 16.01 -22.34
CA PHE A 103 32.18 15.71 -23.54
C PHE A 103 32.35 16.92 -24.47
N GLU A 104 33.61 17.14 -24.86
CA GLU A 104 33.88 17.82 -26.11
C GLU A 104 33.18 17.00 -27.18
N SER A 105 32.07 17.54 -27.65
CA SER A 105 31.36 17.07 -28.82
C SER A 105 32.34 17.10 -30.00
N LYS A 106 33.05 15.99 -30.22
CA LYS A 106 33.70 15.75 -31.50
C LYS A 106 32.59 15.80 -32.54
N ALA A 107 32.68 16.80 -33.39
CA ALA A 107 31.81 17.06 -34.52
C ALA A 107 31.94 15.93 -35.57
N VAL A 108 31.40 14.76 -35.25
CA VAL A 108 31.36 13.59 -36.13
C VAL A 108 29.99 12.93 -36.03
N HIS A 109 28.92 13.69 -36.28
CA HIS A 109 27.62 13.13 -36.66
C HIS A 109 26.64 14.20 -37.18
N ARG A 110 27.03 15.02 -38.17
CA ARG A 110 26.10 15.98 -38.80
C ARG A 110 25.83 15.74 -40.29
N GLU A 111 26.34 14.66 -40.87
CA GLU A 111 26.02 14.28 -42.26
C GLU A 111 25.06 13.09 -42.40
N VAL A 112 24.78 12.35 -41.32
CA VAL A 112 23.93 11.14 -41.40
C VAL A 112 22.43 11.45 -41.18
N CYS A 113 22.08 12.67 -40.73
CA CYS A 113 20.69 13.03 -40.43
C CYS A 113 19.95 13.78 -41.55
N SER A 114 20.63 14.31 -42.58
CA SER A 114 19.99 14.98 -43.72
C SER A 114 19.55 14.01 -44.83
N ALA A 115 20.12 12.80 -44.90
CA ALA A 115 19.74 11.77 -45.87
C ALA A 115 18.49 10.97 -45.47
N ARG A 116 17.98 11.11 -44.23
CA ARG A 116 16.86 10.32 -43.70
C ARG A 116 15.48 10.98 -43.87
N ALA A 117 15.43 12.19 -44.41
CA ALA A 117 14.18 12.96 -44.54
C ALA A 117 13.42 12.75 -45.87
N THR A 118 14.00 12.09 -46.89
CA THR A 118 13.39 12.01 -48.24
C THR A 118 12.93 10.63 -48.69
N ARG A 119 12.87 9.62 -47.80
CA ARG A 119 12.37 8.28 -48.16
C ARG A 119 11.27 7.81 -47.22
N ARG A 120 10.10 8.45 -47.31
CA ARG A 120 8.82 7.88 -46.92
C ARG A 120 7.98 7.67 -48.18
N LYS A 121 8.03 6.47 -48.75
CA LYS A 121 6.98 5.94 -49.62
C LYS A 121 6.27 4.81 -48.87
N PRO A 122 4.95 4.67 -48.99
CA PRO A 122 4.20 3.58 -48.33
C PRO A 122 4.54 2.23 -48.96
N ALA A 123 4.48 1.18 -48.13
CA ALA A 123 4.78 -0.20 -48.50
C ALA A 123 3.76 -0.77 -49.51
N PRO A 124 4.18 -1.45 -50.59
CA PRO A 124 3.29 -2.31 -51.36
C PRO A 124 3.10 -3.67 -50.68
N GLN A 125 1.89 -4.20 -50.85
CA GLN A 125 1.44 -5.49 -50.37
C GLN A 125 2.21 -6.64 -51.02
N LYS A 126 2.30 -7.75 -50.30
CA LYS A 126 3.01 -8.96 -50.72
C LYS A 126 2.38 -9.57 -51.97
N ALA A 127 3.23 -9.93 -52.93
CA ALA A 127 2.93 -10.92 -53.95
C ALA A 127 4.13 -11.87 -54.05
N ASP A 128 3.81 -13.15 -54.11
CA ASP A 128 4.76 -14.26 -54.14
C ASP A 128 5.48 -14.39 -55.48
N THR A 129 6.58 -15.16 -55.41
CA THR A 129 7.21 -16.00 -56.43
C THR A 129 8.54 -15.57 -57.06
N THR A 130 9.39 -16.59 -57.08
CA THR A 130 10.47 -16.90 -58.03
C THR A 130 11.89 -16.60 -57.56
N THR A 131 12.46 -17.66 -57.00
CA THR A 131 13.88 -17.95 -56.81
C THR A 131 14.70 -17.56 -58.05
N GLN A 132 15.59 -16.57 -57.90
CA GLN A 132 16.81 -16.49 -58.68
C GLN A 132 17.98 -16.32 -57.73
N GLN A 133 18.85 -17.33 -57.76
CA GLN A 133 20.11 -17.36 -57.02
C GLN A 133 20.99 -16.22 -57.53
N THR A 134 21.19 -15.21 -56.68
CA THR A 134 22.27 -14.24 -56.84
C THR A 134 23.03 -14.15 -55.53
N ALA A 135 24.35 -14.13 -55.68
CA ALA A 135 25.41 -14.13 -54.68
C ALA A 135 25.00 -13.81 -53.24
N THR A 136 25.43 -14.67 -52.32
CA THR A 136 25.28 -14.58 -50.87
C THR A 136 25.54 -13.17 -50.33
N ALA A 137 24.49 -12.36 -50.28
CA ALA A 137 24.40 -11.22 -49.40
C ALA A 137 24.20 -11.79 -47.99
N GLN A 138 25.32 -12.09 -47.32
CA GLN A 138 25.29 -12.27 -45.88
C GLN A 138 24.72 -10.98 -45.29
N ASP A 139 23.50 -11.08 -44.78
CA ASP A 139 22.87 -10.03 -44.01
C ASP A 139 23.68 -9.85 -42.72
N LEU A 140 24.60 -8.89 -42.75
CA LEU A 140 25.44 -8.49 -41.60
C LEU A 140 24.61 -8.09 -40.36
N TRP A 141 23.29 -7.94 -40.53
CA TRP A 141 22.33 -7.56 -39.50
C TRP A 141 21.26 -8.64 -39.24
N GLY A 142 21.29 -9.75 -39.98
CA GLY A 142 20.26 -10.79 -39.98
C GLY A 142 20.65 -12.09 -39.31
N GLU A 143 21.89 -12.24 -38.86
CA GLU A 143 22.28 -13.38 -38.04
C GLU A 143 22.01 -13.08 -36.57
N GLU A 144 21.25 -13.96 -35.91
CA GLU A 144 21.17 -14.02 -34.45
C GLU A 144 22.58 -14.27 -33.90
N LYS A 145 23.26 -13.16 -33.64
CA LYS A 145 24.59 -13.10 -33.05
C LYS A 145 24.64 -13.98 -31.81
N LYS A 146 25.49 -15.01 -31.86
CA LYS A 146 25.99 -15.80 -30.72
C LYS A 146 26.91 -14.94 -29.82
N GLU A 147 26.53 -13.68 -29.58
CA GLU A 147 27.30 -12.62 -28.91
C GLU A 147 27.52 -12.87 -27.41
N THR A 148 26.98 -13.95 -26.84
CA THR A 148 27.06 -14.17 -25.40
C THR A 148 28.40 -14.73 -24.95
N ALA A 149 29.16 -15.44 -25.79
CA ALA A 149 30.45 -16.03 -25.36
C ALA A 149 31.59 -14.99 -25.42
N ASP A 150 31.80 -14.37 -26.57
CA ASP A 150 32.93 -13.44 -26.80
C ASP A 150 32.86 -12.16 -25.95
N VAL A 151 31.64 -11.67 -25.68
CA VAL A 151 31.44 -10.47 -24.85
C VAL A 151 31.71 -10.76 -23.37
N GLU A 152 31.41 -11.97 -22.91
CA GLU A 152 31.65 -12.41 -21.53
C GLU A 152 33.15 -12.60 -21.29
N GLU A 153 33.89 -13.15 -22.25
CA GLU A 153 35.35 -13.29 -22.19
C GLU A 153 36.05 -11.92 -22.10
N HIS A 154 35.67 -10.95 -22.94
CA HIS A 154 36.21 -9.59 -22.87
C HIS A 154 35.86 -8.89 -21.54
N PHE A 155 34.63 -9.06 -21.03
CA PHE A 155 34.24 -8.49 -19.72
C PHE A 155 35.03 -9.11 -18.57
N MET A 156 35.29 -10.41 -18.62
CA MET A 156 36.11 -11.12 -17.63
C MET A 156 37.58 -10.69 -17.68
N GLN A 157 38.13 -10.48 -18.87
CA GLN A 157 39.50 -10.00 -19.05
C GLN A 157 39.68 -8.56 -18.52
N VAL A 158 38.74 -7.65 -18.80
CA VAL A 158 38.87 -6.23 -18.46
C VAL A 158 38.41 -5.92 -17.03
N THR A 159 37.29 -6.50 -16.60
CA THR A 159 36.62 -6.12 -15.32
C THR A 159 36.66 -7.20 -14.25
N LYS A 160 37.11 -8.42 -14.59
CA LYS A 160 37.11 -9.61 -13.71
C LYS A 160 35.75 -9.94 -13.09
N ARG A 161 34.66 -9.45 -13.68
CA ARG A 161 33.29 -9.62 -13.18
C ARG A 161 32.38 -9.99 -14.34
N THR A 162 31.58 -11.04 -14.14
CA THR A 162 30.52 -11.43 -15.08
C THR A 162 29.33 -10.49 -14.98
N ARG A 163 28.53 -10.41 -16.05
CA ARG A 163 27.29 -9.62 -16.01
C ARG A 163 26.27 -10.32 -15.11
N VAL A 164 25.75 -9.59 -14.13
CA VAL A 164 24.71 -10.12 -13.25
C VAL A 164 23.41 -10.31 -14.04
N GLN A 165 22.89 -11.54 -14.03
CA GLN A 165 21.62 -11.87 -14.66
C GLN A 165 20.48 -11.05 -14.04
N THR A 166 19.75 -10.31 -14.87
CA THR A 166 18.63 -9.50 -14.39
C THR A 166 17.48 -10.39 -13.91
N PRO A 167 16.94 -10.20 -12.69
CA PRO A 167 15.82 -10.99 -12.21
C PRO A 167 14.60 -10.91 -13.16
N LYS A 168 13.94 -12.05 -13.40
CA LYS A 168 12.80 -12.18 -14.33
C LYS A 168 11.65 -11.19 -14.04
N HIS A 169 11.48 -10.79 -12.77
CA HIS A 169 10.43 -9.83 -12.38
C HIS A 169 10.64 -8.43 -12.98
N VAL A 170 11.89 -8.02 -13.26
CA VAL A 170 12.19 -6.67 -13.78
C VAL A 170 11.57 -6.47 -15.18
N ARG A 171 11.51 -7.53 -15.99
CA ARG A 171 10.94 -7.49 -17.35
C ARG A 171 9.41 -7.70 -17.37
N ARG A 172 8.78 -7.96 -16.23
CA ARG A 172 7.33 -8.20 -16.15
C ARG A 172 6.57 -6.87 -16.19
N LYS A 173 5.73 -6.70 -17.21
CA LYS A 173 4.81 -5.54 -17.31
C LYS A 173 3.90 -5.46 -16.07
N ALA A 174 3.74 -4.26 -15.54
CA ALA A 174 2.98 -4.05 -14.31
C ALA A 174 1.46 -4.32 -14.50
N SER A 175 0.91 -4.03 -15.67
CA SER A 175 -0.50 -4.24 -16.02
C SER A 175 -0.62 -4.72 -17.47
N ALA A 176 -1.69 -5.46 -17.75
CA ALA A 176 -2.05 -5.92 -19.10
C ALA A 176 -3.02 -4.95 -19.81
N ARG A 177 -3.37 -3.83 -19.18
CA ARG A 177 -4.22 -2.78 -19.76
C ARG A 177 -3.56 -2.17 -21.01
N PRO A 178 -4.34 -1.86 -22.06
CA PRO A 178 -3.83 -1.05 -23.16
C PRO A 178 -3.41 0.32 -22.64
N ALA A 179 -2.42 0.93 -23.30
CA ALA A 179 -1.91 2.25 -22.89
C ALA A 179 -2.93 3.37 -23.15
N VAL A 180 -3.84 3.18 -24.12
CA VAL A 180 -4.90 4.11 -24.49
C VAL A 180 -6.23 3.35 -24.46
N GLU A 181 -7.22 3.91 -23.78
CA GLU A 181 -8.59 3.38 -23.79
C GLU A 181 -9.32 3.91 -25.02
N VAL A 182 -9.93 3.01 -25.79
CA VAL A 182 -10.72 3.39 -26.96
C VAL A 182 -12.10 3.84 -26.47
N PRO A 183 -12.59 5.04 -26.83
CA PRO A 183 -13.93 5.49 -26.44
C PRO A 183 -15.01 4.63 -27.10
N HIS A 184 -16.21 4.61 -26.50
CA HIS A 184 -17.35 3.93 -27.10
C HIS A 184 -17.74 4.64 -28.42
N PRO A 185 -18.11 3.91 -29.49
CA PRO A 185 -18.52 4.52 -30.76
C PRO A 185 -19.71 5.48 -30.61
N GLY A 186 -20.62 5.17 -29.69
CA GLY A 186 -21.76 6.01 -29.30
C GLY A 186 -21.41 7.38 -28.69
N SER A 187 -20.14 7.64 -28.37
CA SER A 187 -19.67 8.94 -27.87
C SER A 187 -19.21 9.88 -28.98
N SER A 188 -19.25 9.45 -30.24
CA SER A 188 -19.01 10.34 -31.37
C SER A 188 -20.11 11.39 -31.48
N ILE A 189 -19.83 12.52 -32.13
CA ILE A 189 -20.82 13.60 -32.33
C ILE A 189 -21.99 13.13 -33.21
N ASN A 190 -21.74 12.17 -34.10
CA ASN A 190 -22.73 11.58 -34.98
C ASN A 190 -22.67 10.04 -34.87
N PRO A 191 -23.15 9.46 -33.76
CA PRO A 191 -23.13 8.02 -33.54
C PRO A 191 -24.25 7.33 -34.32
N ALA A 192 -24.06 6.04 -34.64
CA ALA A 192 -25.18 5.20 -35.01
C ALA A 192 -26.17 5.11 -33.84
N TYR A 193 -27.45 4.94 -34.15
CA TYR A 193 -28.51 4.89 -33.14
C TYR A 193 -28.26 3.80 -32.09
N ASP A 194 -27.93 2.59 -32.55
CA ASP A 194 -27.68 1.43 -31.69
C ASP A 194 -26.48 1.67 -30.76
N ASP A 195 -25.38 2.21 -31.30
CA ASP A 195 -24.18 2.54 -30.53
C ASP A 195 -24.44 3.58 -29.43
N HIS A 196 -25.32 4.54 -29.69
CA HIS A 196 -25.71 5.54 -28.71
C HIS A 196 -26.63 4.95 -27.63
N GLN A 197 -27.63 4.14 -28.00
CA GLN A 197 -28.49 3.45 -27.03
C GLN A 197 -27.69 2.50 -26.14
N ASP A 198 -26.72 1.78 -26.71
CA ASP A 198 -25.80 0.92 -25.98
C ASP A 198 -24.97 1.69 -24.96
N LEU A 199 -24.50 2.88 -25.33
CA LEU A 199 -23.78 3.76 -24.42
C LEU A 199 -24.66 4.22 -23.25
N LEU A 200 -25.90 4.64 -23.54
CA LEU A 200 -26.86 5.04 -22.52
C LEU A 200 -27.21 3.89 -21.59
N LEU A 201 -27.43 2.69 -22.13
CA LEU A 201 -27.71 1.49 -21.36
C LEU A 201 -26.54 1.13 -20.44
N LYS A 202 -25.30 1.20 -20.94
CA LYS A 202 -24.09 1.00 -20.13
C LYS A 202 -23.99 2.01 -18.99
N ALA A 203 -24.26 3.28 -19.26
CA ALA A 203 -24.29 4.33 -18.24
C ALA A 203 -25.38 4.06 -17.19
N TYR A 204 -26.59 3.73 -17.64
CA TYR A 204 -27.72 3.40 -16.77
C TYR A 204 -27.45 2.22 -15.82
N VAL A 205 -26.83 1.14 -16.33
CA VAL A 205 -26.45 -0.01 -15.49
C VAL A 205 -25.44 0.37 -14.41
N VAL A 206 -24.53 1.30 -14.69
CA VAL A 206 -23.56 1.80 -13.70
C VAL A 206 -24.27 2.62 -12.61
N GLU A 207 -25.16 3.52 -12.99
CA GLU A 207 -25.93 4.33 -12.02
C GLU A 207 -26.85 3.45 -11.18
N GLN A 208 -27.57 2.49 -11.77
CA GLN A 208 -28.37 1.52 -11.00
C GLN A 208 -27.54 0.78 -9.94
N LYS A 209 -26.29 0.42 -10.24
CA LYS A 209 -25.41 -0.25 -9.26
C LYS A 209 -25.04 0.68 -8.12
N LYS A 210 -24.83 1.97 -8.37
CA LYS A 210 -24.58 2.99 -7.34
C LYS A 210 -25.82 3.20 -6.48
N ASP A 211 -26.98 3.39 -7.09
CA ASP A 211 -28.25 3.53 -6.38
C ASP A 211 -28.52 2.33 -5.46
N LYS A 212 -28.28 1.11 -5.95
CA LYS A 212 -28.41 -0.11 -5.14
C LYS A 212 -27.43 -0.14 -3.97
N ALA A 213 -26.20 0.32 -4.17
CA ALA A 213 -25.19 0.38 -3.11
C ALA A 213 -25.56 1.44 -2.05
N GLU A 214 -26.02 2.62 -2.48
CA GLU A 214 -26.49 3.70 -1.61
C GLU A 214 -27.72 3.28 -0.82
N ARG A 215 -28.73 2.69 -1.49
CA ARG A 215 -29.92 2.12 -0.82
C ARG A 215 -29.54 1.05 0.19
N LYS A 216 -28.55 0.21 -0.11
CA LYS A 216 -28.07 -0.81 0.85
C LYS A 216 -27.46 -0.17 2.08
N ILE A 217 -26.70 0.92 1.93
CA ILE A 217 -26.12 1.67 3.04
C ILE A 217 -27.23 2.35 3.84
N PHE A 218 -28.14 3.05 3.16
CA PHE A 218 -29.30 3.71 3.76
C PHE A 218 -30.16 2.71 4.56
N ASN A 219 -30.49 1.56 3.98
CA ASN A 219 -31.27 0.52 4.66
C ASN A 219 -30.53 -0.13 5.86
N ALA A 220 -29.20 -0.08 5.87
CA ALA A 220 -28.39 -0.62 6.96
C ALA A 220 -28.16 0.40 8.09
N LEU A 221 -28.17 1.69 7.75
CA LEU A 221 -27.94 2.80 8.68
C LEU A 221 -29.27 3.52 8.90
N ASP A 222 -29.56 4.53 8.09
CA ASP A 222 -30.64 5.50 8.26
C ASP A 222 -32.04 4.88 8.41
N ALA A 223 -32.37 3.79 7.70
CA ALA A 223 -33.69 3.18 7.80
C ALA A 223 -33.93 2.40 9.11
N ARG A 224 -32.87 2.01 9.82
CA ARG A 224 -32.97 1.23 11.07
C ARG A 224 -33.03 2.11 12.30
N PHE A 225 -32.60 3.37 12.19
CA PHE A 225 -32.54 4.29 13.30
C PHE A 225 -33.55 5.41 13.07
N PRO A 226 -34.45 5.70 14.03
CA PRO A 226 -35.38 6.80 13.88
C PRO A 226 -34.63 8.13 13.73
N CYS A 227 -35.23 9.07 13.01
CA CYS A 227 -34.73 10.43 12.95
C CYS A 227 -34.80 11.07 14.34
N VAL A 228 -34.07 12.17 14.56
CA VAL A 228 -34.02 12.90 15.84
C VAL A 228 -35.42 13.29 16.34
N SER A 229 -36.38 13.55 15.45
CA SER A 229 -37.77 13.87 15.80
C SER A 229 -38.59 12.67 16.29
N GLU A 230 -38.23 11.46 15.88
CA GLU A 230 -38.91 10.19 16.20
C GLU A 230 -38.09 9.36 17.21
N ALA A 231 -37.04 9.96 17.77
CA ALA A 231 -36.17 9.29 18.72
C ALA A 231 -36.98 8.85 19.96
N PRO A 232 -36.72 7.64 20.52
CA PRO A 232 -37.45 7.14 21.67
C PRO A 232 -37.34 8.13 22.84
N THR A 233 -38.49 8.64 23.28
CA THR A 233 -38.58 9.47 24.49
C THR A 233 -38.60 8.59 25.73
N GLN A 234 -38.29 9.18 26.89
CA GLN A 234 -38.32 8.47 28.18
C GLN A 234 -39.66 7.78 28.44
N ALA A 235 -40.78 8.38 27.99
CA ALA A 235 -42.10 7.77 28.08
C ALA A 235 -42.23 6.50 27.23
N SER A 236 -41.73 6.50 25.98
CA SER A 236 -41.70 5.32 25.11
C SER A 236 -40.85 4.20 25.70
N TRP A 237 -39.70 4.56 26.28
CA TRP A 237 -38.81 3.60 26.93
C TRP A 237 -39.45 2.97 28.17
N LEU A 238 -40.13 3.77 29.01
CA LEU A 238 -40.87 3.26 30.17
C LEU A 238 -42.03 2.33 29.75
N ALA A 239 -42.73 2.66 28.67
CA ALA A 239 -43.79 1.82 28.13
C ALA A 239 -43.25 0.45 27.66
N GLU A 240 -42.15 0.43 26.90
CA GLU A 240 -41.49 -0.81 26.46
C GLU A 240 -40.99 -1.66 27.65
N MET A 241 -40.36 -1.04 28.65
CA MET A 241 -39.88 -1.72 29.85
C MET A 241 -41.04 -2.26 30.72
N SER A 242 -42.20 -1.62 30.69
CA SER A 242 -43.40 -2.07 31.41
C SER A 242 -44.19 -3.16 30.67
N GLY A 243 -43.93 -3.36 29.38
CA GLY A 243 -44.67 -4.26 28.47
C GLY A 243 -44.52 -5.76 28.73
N GLY A 244 -43.83 -6.16 29.80
CA GLY A 244 -43.74 -7.56 30.25
C GLY A 244 -44.07 -7.76 31.73
N LEU A 245 -44.41 -6.69 32.46
CA LEU A 245 -44.72 -6.76 33.89
C LEU A 245 -46.22 -7.02 34.16
N PHE A 246 -47.09 -6.69 33.20
CA PHE A 246 -48.54 -6.79 33.34
C PHE A 246 -49.20 -7.90 32.49
N ASP A 247 -48.45 -8.60 31.64
CA ASP A 247 -48.96 -9.69 30.79
C ASP A 247 -48.64 -11.08 31.37
N SER A 248 -48.98 -11.28 32.65
CA SER A 248 -48.78 -12.55 33.37
C SER A 248 -50.02 -12.88 34.19
N GLU A 249 -51.10 -13.28 33.53
CA GLU A 249 -52.11 -14.15 34.13
C GLU A 249 -51.53 -15.58 34.26
N HIS A 250 -50.55 -15.77 35.15
CA HIS A 250 -50.12 -17.08 35.61
C HIS A 250 -49.93 -17.05 37.13
N PRO A 251 -50.72 -17.83 37.91
CA PRO A 251 -50.64 -17.78 39.36
C PRO A 251 -49.33 -18.39 39.86
N SER A 252 -48.66 -17.59 40.69
CA SER A 252 -47.46 -17.88 41.46
C SER A 252 -47.48 -19.27 42.10
N LYS A 253 -46.44 -20.07 41.85
CA LYS A 253 -46.02 -21.16 42.72
C LYS A 253 -44.72 -20.74 43.39
N GLU A 254 -44.84 -20.41 44.67
CA GLU A 254 -43.74 -20.27 45.60
C GLU A 254 -43.07 -21.65 45.74
N GLU A 255 -41.82 -21.78 45.29
CA GLU A 255 -40.98 -22.93 45.61
C GLU A 255 -40.06 -22.56 46.79
N GLU A 256 -40.16 -23.36 47.86
CA GLU A 256 -39.30 -23.33 49.04
C GLU A 256 -37.82 -23.46 48.66
N GLU A 257 -37.03 -22.45 49.03
CA GLU A 257 -35.57 -22.48 49.00
C GLU A 257 -35.03 -23.48 50.05
N GLY A 258 -34.70 -24.69 49.59
CA GLY A 258 -34.02 -25.72 50.36
C GLY A 258 -32.53 -25.43 50.54
N ASP A 259 -32.14 -25.16 51.78
CA ASP A 259 -30.82 -25.33 52.42
C ASP A 259 -29.61 -25.53 51.48
N ILE A 260 -29.09 -24.42 50.95
CA ILE A 260 -27.83 -24.34 50.20
C ILE A 260 -26.69 -23.98 51.18
N THR A 261 -26.46 -24.74 52.24
CA THR A 261 -25.34 -24.46 53.16
C THR A 261 -24.50 -25.68 53.57
N LYS A 262 -23.98 -26.44 52.59
CA LYS A 262 -22.81 -27.31 52.85
C LYS A 262 -21.76 -27.19 51.75
N PRO A 263 -20.62 -26.50 51.99
CA PRO A 263 -19.49 -26.51 51.07
C PRO A 263 -18.87 -27.91 51.08
N ILE A 264 -19.07 -28.67 50.00
CA ILE A 264 -18.44 -29.96 49.79
C ILE A 264 -16.95 -29.71 49.54
N SER A 265 -16.11 -29.95 50.55
CA SER A 265 -14.66 -29.84 50.43
C SER A 265 -14.13 -30.80 49.37
N ILE A 266 -13.27 -30.30 48.48
CA ILE A 266 -12.70 -31.03 47.32
C ILE A 266 -11.90 -32.28 47.74
N ASN A 267 -11.42 -32.36 48.98
CA ASN A 267 -10.74 -33.54 49.50
C ASN A 267 -11.01 -33.73 51.01
N PRO A 268 -12.07 -34.46 51.40
CA PRO A 268 -12.37 -34.68 52.81
C PRO A 268 -11.29 -35.55 53.48
N PRO A 269 -10.95 -35.31 54.76
CA PRO A 269 -9.91 -36.04 55.47
C PRO A 269 -10.22 -37.55 55.55
N VAL A 270 -9.23 -38.37 55.21
CA VAL A 270 -9.37 -39.83 55.15
C VAL A 270 -9.37 -40.41 56.56
N ASN A 271 -10.56 -40.71 57.09
CA ASN A 271 -10.70 -41.24 58.45
C ASN A 271 -10.39 -42.76 58.49
N ARG A 272 -9.59 -43.22 59.47
CA ARG A 272 -9.07 -44.62 59.56
C ARG A 272 -10.18 -45.66 59.76
N GLU A 273 -11.31 -45.24 60.33
CA GLU A 273 -12.52 -46.03 60.55
C GLU A 273 -13.31 -46.32 59.26
N LYS A 274 -13.09 -45.56 58.19
CA LYS A 274 -13.76 -45.75 56.88
C LYS A 274 -12.98 -46.69 55.94
N LYS A 275 -12.16 -47.59 56.48
CA LYS A 275 -11.40 -48.56 55.68
C LYS A 275 -12.32 -49.66 55.17
N LYS A 276 -12.47 -49.72 53.83
CA LYS A 276 -13.24 -50.78 53.16
C LYS A 276 -12.75 -52.17 53.55
N THR A 277 -13.69 -53.05 53.90
CA THR A 277 -13.44 -54.46 54.20
C THR A 277 -12.90 -55.20 52.96
N PRO A 278 -12.22 -56.36 53.11
CA PRO A 278 -11.72 -57.13 51.96
C PRO A 278 -12.83 -57.52 50.96
N SER A 279 -14.04 -57.81 51.47
CA SER A 279 -15.22 -58.09 50.65
C SER A 279 -15.69 -56.86 49.85
N GLU A 280 -15.78 -55.69 50.50
CA GLU A 280 -16.11 -54.42 49.83
C GLU A 280 -15.06 -54.01 48.79
N ARG A 281 -13.77 -54.30 49.02
CA ARG A 281 -12.70 -54.07 48.03
C ARG A 281 -12.87 -54.97 46.81
N LYS A 282 -13.20 -56.26 47.00
CA LYS A 282 -13.49 -57.18 45.90
C LYS A 282 -14.73 -56.72 45.10
N LYS A 283 -15.82 -56.34 45.78
CA LYS A 283 -17.04 -55.80 45.15
C LYS A 283 -16.78 -54.51 44.38
N ALA A 284 -16.00 -53.57 44.94
CA ALA A 284 -15.61 -52.34 44.27
C ALA A 284 -14.70 -52.58 43.06
N LYS A 285 -13.77 -53.54 43.14
CA LYS A 285 -12.91 -53.93 42.01
C LYS A 285 -13.75 -54.55 40.89
N ALA A 286 -14.70 -55.42 41.21
CA ALA A 286 -15.64 -56.00 40.24
C ALA A 286 -16.52 -54.93 39.56
N ALA A 287 -17.10 -54.00 40.35
CA ALA A 287 -17.88 -52.89 39.81
C ALA A 287 -17.04 -51.96 38.90
N LYS A 288 -15.77 -51.71 39.26
CA LYS A 288 -14.84 -50.93 38.44
C LYS A 288 -14.54 -51.62 37.11
N LEU A 289 -14.29 -52.93 37.12
CA LEU A 289 -14.05 -53.72 35.91
C LEU A 289 -15.30 -53.78 35.02
N LEU A 290 -16.48 -53.97 35.60
CA LEU A 290 -17.75 -53.93 34.87
C LEU A 290 -17.99 -52.55 34.24
N GLY A 291 -17.72 -51.48 34.99
CA GLY A 291 -17.79 -50.11 34.48
C GLY A 291 -16.82 -49.86 33.31
N GLN A 292 -15.58 -50.34 33.42
CA GLN A 292 -14.60 -50.27 32.32
C GLN A 292 -15.06 -51.05 31.09
N HIS A 293 -15.60 -52.25 31.29
CA HIS A 293 -16.13 -53.08 30.20
C HIS A 293 -17.33 -52.42 29.51
N MET A 294 -18.28 -51.87 30.27
CA MET A 294 -19.40 -51.09 29.71
C MET A 294 -18.91 -49.86 28.93
N GLN A 295 -17.88 -49.15 29.43
CA GLN A 295 -17.28 -48.03 28.71
C GLN A 295 -16.61 -48.48 27.41
N GLN A 296 -15.92 -49.62 27.42
CA GLN A 296 -15.32 -50.20 26.21
C GLN A 296 -16.41 -50.58 25.21
N GLN A 297 -17.48 -51.26 25.62
CA GLN A 297 -18.61 -51.58 24.76
C GLN A 297 -19.29 -50.33 24.18
N LYS A 298 -19.50 -49.28 24.98
CA LYS A 298 -20.02 -47.99 24.49
C LYS A 298 -19.10 -47.37 23.45
N LYS A 299 -17.77 -47.46 23.63
CA LYS A 299 -16.79 -46.97 22.64
C LYS A 299 -16.80 -47.78 21.35
N VAL A 300 -16.92 -49.11 21.43
CA VAL A 300 -17.02 -49.99 20.25
C VAL A 300 -18.31 -49.69 19.49
N LYS A 301 -19.48 -49.65 20.17
CA LYS A 301 -20.75 -49.23 19.57
C LYS A 301 -20.69 -47.84 18.96
N GLY A 302 -20.01 -46.90 19.62
CA GLY A 302 -19.78 -45.57 19.08
C GLY A 302 -18.90 -45.53 17.81
N ARG A 303 -17.98 -46.49 17.64
CA ARG A 303 -17.18 -46.65 16.41
C ARG A 303 -18.00 -47.30 15.30
N GLU A 304 -18.76 -48.33 15.61
CA GLU A 304 -19.70 -48.98 14.69
C GLU A 304 -20.72 -47.96 14.16
N ASN A 305 -21.26 -47.11 15.04
CA ASN A 305 -22.21 -46.07 14.64
C ASN A 305 -21.61 -45.02 13.70
N LYS A 306 -20.30 -44.75 13.77
CA LYS A 306 -19.61 -43.84 12.84
C LYS A 306 -19.50 -44.39 11.43
N VAL A 307 -19.58 -45.72 11.26
CA VAL A 307 -19.61 -46.33 9.92
C VAL A 307 -20.86 -45.88 9.17
N PHE A 308 -22.00 -45.78 9.85
CA PHE A 308 -23.24 -45.29 9.24
C PHE A 308 -23.19 -43.80 8.90
N SER A 309 -22.37 -43.00 9.58
CA SER A 309 -22.18 -41.59 9.22
C SER A 309 -21.26 -41.37 8.01
N ILE A 310 -20.61 -42.41 7.47
CA ILE A 310 -19.69 -42.28 6.31
C ILE A 310 -20.41 -41.70 5.09
N ILE A 311 -21.67 -42.07 4.84
CA ILE A 311 -22.45 -41.56 3.70
C ILE A 311 -22.63 -40.04 3.83
N LYS A 312 -22.93 -39.56 5.04
CA LYS A 312 -23.04 -38.13 5.35
C LYS A 312 -21.70 -37.41 5.18
N ILE A 313 -20.62 -38.00 5.69
CA ILE A 313 -19.27 -37.43 5.54
C ILE A 313 -18.89 -37.33 4.05
N ARG A 314 -19.22 -38.36 3.25
CA ARG A 314 -18.95 -38.35 1.81
C ARG A 314 -19.74 -37.27 1.08
N SER A 315 -21.03 -37.08 1.41
CA SER A 315 -21.83 -36.02 0.80
C SER A 315 -21.35 -34.62 1.20
N GLU A 316 -20.90 -34.45 2.44
CA GLU A 316 -20.29 -33.23 2.95
C GLU A 316 -18.97 -32.91 2.24
N LEU A 317 -18.05 -33.86 2.14
CA LEU A 317 -16.81 -33.72 1.37
C LEU A 317 -17.08 -33.40 -0.12
N ALA A 318 -18.11 -34.02 -0.72
CA ALA A 318 -18.49 -33.72 -2.10
C ALA A 318 -19.02 -32.28 -2.25
N ARG A 319 -19.75 -31.77 -1.27
CA ARG A 319 -20.22 -30.37 -1.25
C ARG A 319 -19.04 -29.41 -1.10
N GLU A 320 -18.17 -29.64 -0.11
CA GLU A 320 -16.99 -28.81 0.14
C GLU A 320 -16.06 -28.78 -1.07
N THR A 321 -15.78 -29.92 -1.70
CA THR A 321 -14.94 -29.96 -2.90
C THR A 321 -15.55 -29.20 -4.07
N ARG A 322 -16.89 -29.22 -4.25
CA ARG A 322 -17.58 -28.40 -5.26
C ARG A 322 -17.46 -26.90 -4.95
N GLU A 323 -17.67 -26.50 -3.70
CA GLU A 323 -17.53 -25.10 -3.26
C GLU A 323 -16.10 -24.61 -3.42
N MET A 324 -15.11 -25.42 -3.03
CA MET A 324 -13.69 -25.12 -3.19
C MET A 324 -13.32 -24.96 -4.67
N LYS A 325 -13.83 -25.83 -5.56
CA LYS A 325 -13.64 -25.69 -7.02
C LYS A 325 -14.26 -24.39 -7.55
N LYS A 326 -15.51 -24.08 -7.17
CA LYS A 326 -16.17 -22.82 -7.55
C LYS A 326 -15.36 -21.60 -7.07
N ASN A 327 -14.92 -21.61 -5.81
CA ASN A 327 -14.12 -20.53 -5.23
C ASN A 327 -12.75 -20.40 -5.90
N ALA A 328 -12.12 -21.51 -6.29
CA ALA A 328 -10.86 -21.51 -7.03
C ALA A 328 -11.01 -20.85 -8.41
N VAL A 329 -12.08 -21.17 -9.14
CA VAL A 329 -12.42 -20.54 -10.43
C VAL A 329 -12.64 -19.04 -10.24
N LEU A 330 -13.52 -18.64 -9.31
CA LEU A 330 -13.77 -17.22 -9.01
C LEU A 330 -12.49 -16.48 -8.59
N LYS A 331 -11.57 -17.15 -7.88
CA LYS A 331 -10.29 -16.57 -7.48
C LYS A 331 -9.36 -16.40 -8.68
N ALA A 332 -9.32 -17.37 -9.60
CA ALA A 332 -8.55 -17.29 -10.83
C ALA A 332 -9.05 -16.14 -11.72
N GLU A 333 -10.37 -16.04 -11.94
CA GLU A 333 -11.01 -14.94 -12.67
C GLU A 333 -10.71 -13.59 -12.03
N LYS A 334 -10.80 -13.48 -10.69
CA LYS A 334 -10.41 -12.26 -9.97
C LYS A 334 -8.93 -11.92 -10.15
N GLN A 335 -8.04 -12.91 -10.20
CA GLN A 335 -6.61 -12.69 -10.43
C GLN A 335 -6.33 -12.23 -11.86
N GLU A 336 -7.05 -12.76 -12.84
CA GLU A 336 -6.98 -12.33 -14.23
C GLU A 336 -7.50 -10.90 -14.40
N ASN A 337 -8.69 -10.62 -13.87
CA ASN A 337 -9.28 -9.28 -13.88
C ASN A 337 -8.38 -8.24 -13.18
N LYS A 338 -7.63 -8.63 -12.14
CA LYS A 338 -6.65 -7.75 -11.49
C LYS A 338 -5.49 -7.33 -12.40
N LYS A 339 -5.17 -8.08 -13.46
CA LYS A 339 -4.15 -7.68 -14.46
C LYS A 339 -4.63 -6.50 -15.31
N TYR A 340 -5.94 -6.39 -15.51
CA TYR A 340 -6.60 -5.35 -16.29
C TYR A 340 -7.23 -4.24 -15.43
N ALA A 341 -7.35 -4.44 -14.12
CA ALA A 341 -7.83 -3.41 -13.21
C ALA A 341 -6.74 -2.34 -12.92
N PRO A 342 -7.11 -1.06 -12.72
CA PRO A 342 -6.19 -0.05 -12.22
C PRO A 342 -5.61 -0.46 -10.86
N LYS A 343 -4.29 -0.36 -10.71
CA LYS A 343 -3.62 -0.58 -9.42
C LYS A 343 -3.75 0.65 -8.53
N LYS A 344 -3.88 0.42 -7.22
CA LYS A 344 -3.81 1.46 -6.20
C LYS A 344 -2.34 1.84 -5.99
N LEU A 345 -2.00 3.12 -6.13
CA LEU A 345 -0.68 3.66 -5.82
C LEU A 345 -0.76 4.42 -4.48
N GLY A 346 -0.18 3.86 -3.43
CA GLY A 346 -0.24 4.45 -2.09
C GLY A 346 -1.66 4.52 -1.52
N LYS A 347 -2.04 5.68 -0.96
CA LYS A 347 -3.36 5.92 -0.35
C LYS A 347 -4.46 6.06 -1.40
N PHE A 348 -4.15 6.68 -2.53
CA PHE A 348 -5.12 7.05 -3.54
C PHE A 348 -5.38 5.89 -4.51
N LYS A 349 -6.66 5.68 -4.82
CA LYS A 349 -7.04 4.87 -5.98
C LYS A 349 -6.69 5.67 -7.22
N TYR A 350 -6.33 5.00 -8.31
CA TYR A 350 -6.07 5.66 -9.59
C TYR A 350 -7.24 6.61 -9.90
N PRO A 351 -7.01 7.94 -9.90
CA PRO A 351 -8.04 8.88 -10.22
C PRO A 351 -8.10 8.90 -11.74
N PHE A 352 -8.85 7.96 -12.32
CA PHE A 352 -9.38 8.23 -13.64
C PHE A 352 -10.34 9.41 -13.43
N LEU A 353 -9.85 10.60 -13.76
CA LEU A 353 -10.61 11.83 -13.76
C LEU A 353 -11.95 11.52 -14.42
N LEU A 354 -13.04 11.90 -13.74
CA LEU A 354 -14.42 11.88 -14.21
C LEU A 354 -14.57 12.80 -15.44
N LYS A 355 -13.92 12.46 -16.55
CA LYS A 355 -14.07 13.03 -17.89
C LYS A 355 -13.89 11.88 -18.86
N THR A 356 -14.99 11.50 -19.50
CA THR A 356 -15.19 10.34 -20.38
C THR A 356 -15.60 9.06 -19.66
N LEU A 357 -16.90 8.81 -19.70
CA LEU A 357 -17.59 7.52 -19.53
C LEU A 357 -16.68 6.28 -19.74
N ASN A 358 -16.13 5.71 -18.68
CA ASN A 358 -15.92 4.25 -18.53
C ASN A 358 -15.23 3.90 -17.20
N PRO A 359 -15.97 3.32 -16.24
CA PRO A 359 -15.41 2.35 -15.32
C PRO A 359 -16.06 0.97 -15.58
N LEU A 360 -15.92 0.44 -16.79
CA LEU A 360 -16.21 -0.97 -17.06
C LEU A 360 -14.91 -1.78 -17.07
N CYS A 361 -14.39 -2.04 -15.87
CA CYS A 361 -13.54 -3.20 -15.64
C CYS A 361 -13.77 -3.75 -14.24
N GLN A 362 -15.04 -3.96 -13.91
CA GLN A 362 -15.44 -4.82 -12.81
C GLN A 362 -16.79 -5.44 -13.18
N THR A 363 -16.78 -6.77 -13.29
CA THR A 363 -17.93 -7.66 -13.52
C THR A 363 -18.53 -7.59 -14.93
N PHE A 364 -18.18 -8.55 -15.79
CA PHE A 364 -19.09 -9.47 -16.51
C PHE A 364 -18.30 -10.25 -17.57
N TYR A 365 -17.97 -11.50 -17.24
CA TYR A 365 -18.06 -12.63 -18.17
C TYR A 365 -18.91 -13.65 -17.43
N ILE A 366 -20.13 -13.86 -17.93
CA ILE A 366 -20.81 -15.16 -17.87
C ILE A 366 -20.53 -15.78 -19.24
#